data_AF-A0A2Z5ZIX3-F1
#
_entry.id   AF-A0A2Z5ZIX3-F1
#
_cell.length_a   1.000
_cell.length_b   1.000
_cell.length_c   1.000
_cell.angle_alpha   90.00
_cell.angle_beta   90.00
_cell.angle_gamma   90.00
#
_symmetry.space_group_name_H-M   'P 1'
#
loop_
_entity.id
_entity.type
_entity.pdbx_description
1 polymer ?
#
loop_
_entity_poly.entity_id
_entity_poly.type
_entity_poly.pdbx_seq_one_letter_code
_entity_poly.pdbx_strand_id
1 'polypeptide(L)'
;MKVNAAWDFRGNDEPVAHQIPTLRRLLALNPTLRVFIANGYYDLVCPFASTRWVVEHIPVGHNRIGLHTYPGGHMLYTRPDTRAALARDVQAFLTP
;
A
#
# COMPACT_ATOMS: atom_id res chain seq x y z
N MET A 1 -4.89 -13.35 -31.25
CA MET A 1 -4.40 -14.06 -30.06
C MET A 1 -4.80 -13.26 -28.82
N LYS A 2 -5.70 -13.78 -27.98
CA LYS A 2 -6.04 -13.11 -26.70
C LYS A 2 -4.96 -13.46 -25.68
N VAL A 3 -4.04 -12.53 -25.44
CA VAL A 3 -2.88 -12.69 -24.57
C VAL A 3 -3.24 -12.80 -23.07
N ASN A 4 -4.46 -12.41 -22.70
CA ASN A 4 -4.95 -12.39 -21.32
C ASN A 4 -6.04 -13.45 -21.02
N ALA A 5 -6.37 -14.32 -21.96
CA ALA A 5 -7.49 -15.26 -21.79
C ALA A 5 -7.25 -16.33 -20.72
N ALA A 6 -5.98 -16.60 -20.38
CA ALA A 6 -5.58 -17.54 -19.33
C ALA A 6 -5.29 -16.86 -17.98
N TRP A 7 -5.42 -15.53 -17.90
CA TRP A 7 -5.25 -14.81 -16.64
C TRP A 7 -6.53 -14.97 -15.82
N ASP A 8 -6.45 -15.79 -14.77
CA ASP A 8 -7.56 -16.05 -13.85
C ASP A 8 -7.32 -15.36 -12.51
N PHE A 9 -7.97 -14.20 -12.32
CA PHE A 9 -7.87 -13.37 -11.12
C PHE A 9 -8.80 -13.81 -9.98
N ARG A 10 -9.41 -15.00 -10.09
CA ARG A 10 -10.44 -15.48 -9.15
C ARG A 10 -9.90 -16.45 -8.08
N GLY A 11 -8.59 -16.71 -8.06
CA GLY A 11 -7.92 -17.61 -7.12
C GLY A 11 -7.28 -16.89 -5.92
N ASN A 12 -6.99 -17.65 -4.86
CA ASN A 12 -6.25 -17.16 -3.67
C ASN A 12 -4.77 -16.85 -3.96
N ASP A 13 -4.28 -17.18 -5.16
CA ASP A 13 -2.89 -17.03 -5.59
C ASP A 13 -2.57 -15.64 -6.18
N GLU A 14 -3.42 -14.65 -5.93
CA GLU A 14 -3.25 -13.28 -6.40
C GLU A 14 -2.78 -12.33 -5.28
N PRO A 15 -1.47 -12.21 -5.02
CA PRO A 15 -1.01 -11.54 -3.80
C PRO A 15 -1.30 -10.03 -3.77
N VAL A 16 -1.27 -9.35 -4.92
CA VAL A 16 -1.30 -7.88 -4.98
C VAL A 16 -2.72 -7.32 -5.16
N ALA A 17 -3.53 -7.91 -6.05
CA ALA A 17 -4.88 -7.43 -6.34
C ALA A 17 -5.88 -7.71 -5.22
N HIS A 18 -5.61 -8.72 -4.36
CA HIS A 18 -6.51 -9.13 -3.28
C HIS A 18 -6.82 -8.02 -2.26
N GLN A 19 -5.92 -7.04 -2.10
CA GLN A 19 -6.14 -5.93 -1.18
C GLN A 19 -7.14 -4.90 -1.72
N ILE A 20 -7.32 -4.82 -3.04
CA ILE A 20 -8.14 -3.80 -3.70
C ILE A 20 -9.62 -3.89 -3.27
N PRO A 21 -10.31 -5.06 -3.35
CA PRO A 21 -11.70 -5.17 -2.90
C PRO A 21 -11.90 -4.76 -1.44
N THR A 22 -10.98 -5.18 -0.56
CA THR A 22 -11.03 -4.88 0.88
C THR A 22 -10.87 -3.40 1.16
N LEU A 23 -9.81 -2.77 0.63
CA LEU A 23 -9.57 -1.34 0.81
C LEU A 23 -10.69 -0.49 0.20
N ARG A 24 -11.19 -0.85 -0.99
CA ARG A 24 -12.34 -0.18 -1.62
C ARG A 24 -13.58 -0.22 -0.73
N ARG A 25 -13.91 -1.39 -0.17
CA ARG A 25 -15.07 -1.53 0.72
C ARG A 25 -14.90 -0.70 1.99
N LEU A 26 -13.74 -0.77 2.64
CA LEU A 26 -13.48 -0.03 3.87
C LEU A 26 -13.53 1.49 3.66
N LEU A 27 -12.91 1.99 2.59
CA LEU A 27 -12.90 3.41 2.27
C LEU A 27 -14.29 3.92 1.83
N ALA A 28 -15.09 3.10 1.15
CA ALA A 28 -16.45 3.47 0.78
C ALA A 28 -17.40 3.53 1.99
N LEU A 29 -17.25 2.60 2.95
CA LEU A 29 -18.15 2.50 4.10
C LEU A 29 -17.76 3.44 5.25
N ASN A 30 -16.48 3.76 5.41
CA ASN A 30 -16.02 4.66 6.47
C ASN A 30 -15.39 5.93 5.85
N PRO A 31 -16.12 7.07 5.83
CA PRO A 31 -15.61 8.33 5.26
C PRO A 31 -14.46 8.93 6.08
N THR A 32 -14.29 8.54 7.34
CA THR A 32 -13.22 9.03 8.24
C THR A 32 -11.96 8.15 8.22
N LEU A 33 -12.04 6.95 7.64
CA LEU A 33 -10.89 6.06 7.53
C LEU A 33 -9.79 6.70 6.68
N ARG A 34 -8.59 6.74 7.24
CA ARG A 34 -7.33 7.13 6.58
C ARG A 34 -6.40 5.92 6.58
N VAL A 35 -5.64 5.74 5.51
CA VAL A 35 -4.70 4.62 5.33
C VAL A 35 -3.29 5.17 5.18
N PHE A 36 -2.37 4.69 6.00
CA PHE A 36 -0.95 4.99 5.92
C PHE A 36 -0.20 3.74 5.48
N ILE A 37 0.54 3.83 4.38
CA ILE A 37 1.34 2.73 3.85
C ILE A 37 2.82 3.12 3.91
N ALA A 38 3.61 2.36 4.66
CA ALA A 38 5.07 2.49 4.68
C ALA A 38 5.70 1.39 3.82
N ASN A 39 6.51 1.78 2.83
CA ASN A 39 7.22 0.83 1.97
C ASN A 39 8.73 1.10 2.00
N GLY A 40 9.54 0.04 2.08
CA GLY A 40 10.95 0.14 1.76
C GLY A 40 11.14 0.34 0.26
N TYR A 41 11.96 1.31 -0.13
CA TYR A 41 12.23 1.61 -1.54
C TYR A 41 12.96 0.47 -2.26
N TYR A 42 13.76 -0.31 -1.52
CA TYR A 42 14.53 -1.45 -2.02
C TYR A 42 13.95 -2.80 -1.56
N ASP A 43 12.68 -2.82 -1.14
CA ASP A 43 12.02 -4.06 -0.74
C ASP A 43 11.71 -4.92 -1.97
N LEU A 44 12.43 -6.03 -2.13
CA LEU A 44 12.22 -6.99 -3.22
C LEU A 44 11.17 -8.05 -2.87
N VAL A 45 10.76 -8.16 -1.61
CA VAL A 45 9.69 -9.06 -1.16
C VAL A 45 8.33 -8.39 -1.38
N CYS A 46 8.23 -7.10 -1.08
CA CYS A 46 7.07 -6.26 -1.36
C CYS A 46 7.48 -4.98 -2.14
N PRO A 47 7.64 -5.08 -3.48
CA PRO A 47 8.05 -3.96 -4.30
C PRO A 47 7.09 -2.77 -4.19
N PHE A 48 7.63 -1.57 -3.97
CA PHE A 48 6.82 -0.35 -3.85
C PHE A 48 5.92 -0.10 -5.06
N ALA A 49 6.35 -0.55 -6.24
CA ALA A 49 5.60 -0.42 -7.48
C ALA A 49 4.26 -1.19 -7.43
N SER A 50 4.25 -2.37 -6.80
CA SER A 50 3.02 -3.16 -6.59
C SER A 50 2.06 -2.43 -5.65
N THR A 51 2.57 -1.86 -4.56
CA THR A 51 1.79 -1.03 -3.63
C THR A 51 1.20 0.20 -4.33
N ARG A 52 2.02 0.91 -5.11
CA ARG A 52 1.58 2.07 -5.90
C ARG A 52 0.46 1.68 -6.88
N TRP A 53 0.63 0.56 -7.58
CA TRP A 53 -0.38 0.05 -8.50
C TRP A 53 -1.71 -0.22 -7.78
N VAL A 54 -1.69 -0.86 -6.60
CA VAL A 54 -2.91 -1.08 -5.80
C VAL A 54 -3.60 0.23 -5.46
N VAL A 55 -2.86 1.24 -4.98
CA VAL A 55 -3.41 2.55 -4.62
C VAL A 55 -4.06 3.23 -5.82
N GLU A 56 -3.40 3.22 -6.99
CA GLU A 56 -3.91 3.81 -8.23
C GLU A 56 -5.20 3.13 -8.74
N HIS A 57 -5.50 1.90 -8.30
CA HIS A 57 -6.70 1.14 -8.69
C HIS A 57 -7.85 1.23 -7.66
N ILE A 58 -7.74 2.11 -6.66
CA ILE A 58 -8.80 2.39 -5.69
C ILE A 58 -9.50 3.72 -6.07
N PRO A 59 -10.72 3.70 -6.63
CA PRO A 59 -11.38 4.92 -7.09
C PRO A 59 -11.99 5.78 -5.97
N VAL A 60 -12.49 5.15 -4.90
CA VAL A 60 -13.19 5.84 -3.81
C VAL A 60 -12.28 5.96 -2.59
N GLY A 61 -12.15 7.18 -2.05
CA GLY A 61 -11.30 7.43 -0.89
C GLY A 61 -9.80 7.41 -1.17
N HIS A 62 -9.39 7.44 -2.44
CA HIS A 62 -7.99 7.49 -2.88
C HIS A 62 -7.18 8.58 -2.16
N ASN A 63 -7.76 9.78 -2.02
CA ASN A 63 -7.15 10.92 -1.35
C ASN A 63 -6.89 10.72 0.15
N ARG A 64 -7.42 9.64 0.75
CA ARG A 64 -7.21 9.28 2.16
C ARG A 64 -6.18 8.16 2.34
N ILE A 65 -5.53 7.73 1.25
CA ILE A 65 -4.43 6.76 1.26
C ILE A 65 -3.12 7.51 1.04
N GLY A 66 -2.20 7.42 2.00
CA GLY A 66 -0.84 7.94 1.89
C GLY A 66 0.16 6.81 1.65
N LEU A 67 0.89 6.85 0.53
CA LEU A 67 2.03 5.97 0.26
C LEU A 67 3.33 6.69 0.62
N HIS A 68 3.99 6.23 1.68
CA HIS A 68 5.25 6.76 2.19
C HIS A 68 6.36 5.76 1.85
N THR A 69 7.35 6.21 1.07
CA THR A 69 8.49 5.39 0.68
C THR A 69 9.73 5.81 1.43
N TYR A 70 10.48 4.82 1.92
CA TYR A 70 11.59 5.03 2.83
C TYR A 70 12.85 4.33 2.32
N PRO A 71 14.05 4.90 2.49
CA PRO A 71 15.30 4.17 2.22
C PRO A 71 15.40 2.92 3.09
N GLY A 72 15.36 1.74 2.46
CA GLY A 72 15.43 0.45 3.14
C GLY A 72 14.79 -0.68 2.34
N GLY A 73 15.04 -1.91 2.75
CA GLY A 73 14.33 -3.10 2.24
C GLY A 73 13.06 -3.38 3.03
N HIS A 74 12.67 -4.65 3.10
CA HIS A 74 11.44 -5.10 3.77
C HIS A 74 11.27 -4.58 5.20
N MET A 75 12.33 -4.66 5.99
CA MET A 75 12.35 -4.23 7.38
C MET A 75 12.94 -2.82 7.48
N LEU A 76 12.35 -1.84 6.78
CA LEU A 76 12.87 -0.47 6.63
C LEU A 76 13.20 0.21 7.98
N TYR A 77 12.47 -0.14 9.04
CA TYR A 77 12.64 0.38 10.40
C TYR A 77 13.86 -0.16 11.16
N THR A 78 14.61 -1.10 10.60
CA THR A 78 15.86 -1.60 11.23
C THR A 78 16.95 -0.52 11.18
N ARG A 79 16.95 0.32 10.14
CA ARG A 79 17.87 1.45 9.99
C ARG A 79 17.47 2.60 10.93
N PRO A 80 18.38 3.17 11.75
CA PRO A 80 18.05 4.23 12.70
C PRO A 80 17.39 5.46 12.06
N ASP A 81 17.96 5.98 10.97
CA ASP A 81 17.45 7.19 10.31
C ASP A 81 16.05 6.96 9.74
N THR A 82 15.86 5.80 9.11
CA THR A 82 14.59 5.41 8.53
C THR A 82 13.53 5.18 9.59
N ARG A 83 13.89 4.54 10.71
CA ARG A 83 13.00 4.36 11.86
C ARG A 83 12.57 5.70 12.46
N ALA A 84 13.49 6.64 12.58
CA ALA A 84 13.18 7.98 13.08
C ALA A 84 12.26 8.74 12.12
N ALA A 85 12.48 8.62 10.80
CA ALA A 85 11.59 9.19 9.79
C ALA A 85 10.18 8.60 9.84
N LEU A 86 10.08 7.26 9.84
CA LEU A 86 8.80 6.55 9.98
C LEU A 86 8.06 6.97 11.25
N ALA A 87 8.76 7.07 12.39
CA ALA A 87 8.13 7.47 13.65
C ALA A 87 7.56 8.89 13.58
N ARG A 88 8.28 9.86 13.00
CA ARG A 88 7.78 11.23 12.83
C ARG A 88 6.55 11.29 11.92
N ASP A 89 6.58 10.58 10.81
CA ASP A 89 5.48 10.60 9.84
C ASP A 89 4.22 9.94 10.41
N VAL A 90 4.37 8.84 11.16
CA VAL A 90 3.25 8.20 11.86
C VAL A 90 2.69 9.11 12.95
N GLN A 91 3.52 9.82 13.71
CA GLN A 91 3.05 10.80 14.70
C GLN A 91 2.24 11.92 14.04
N ALA A 92 2.73 12.46 12.92
CA ALA A 92 1.99 13.46 12.14
C ALA A 92 0.67 12.89 11.59
N PHE A 93 0.66 11.64 11.13
CA PHE A 93 -0.54 10.97 10.61
C PHE A 93 -1.62 10.78 11.69
N LEU A 94 -1.22 10.40 12.90
CA LEU A 94 -2.13 10.15 14.03
C LEU A 94 -2.66 11.44 14.69
N THR A 95 -2.00 12.57 14.44
CA THR A 95 -2.47 13.85 14.94
C THR A 95 -3.75 14.26 14.19
N PRO A 96 -4.79 14.78 14.89
CA PRO A 96 -6.07 15.15 14.30
C PRO A 96 -5.98 16.16 13.16
#